data_AF-A9JSG8-F1
#
_entry.id   AF-A9JSG8-F1
#
_cell.length_a   1.000
_cell.length_b   1.000
_cell.length_c   1.000
_cell.angle_alpha   90.00
_cell.angle_beta   90.00
_cell.angle_gamma   90.00
#
_symmetry.space_group_name_H-M   'P 1'
#
loop_
_entity.id
_entity.type
_entity.pdbx_description
1 polymer ?
#
loop_
_entity_poly.entity_id
_entity_poly.type
_entity_poly.pdbx_seq_one_letter_code
_entity_poly.pdbx_strand_id
1 'polypeptide(L)'
;MIFKCIFISIFITYATGQSTKSNYQYNEDHRVKEFPEPALNSKSDTNSYGGGNSVYFTSGLPINFDSRKKWPNCPSIGHIYNQGNCRSSYAVAAASAASDRICIQSNGTKNPIMSAQQIISCCYLCGHGCDGGSLFESWDYYRRHGFVSGGDYNSNQGCQPYTIPPCKLMNEKPPGHSCTTYHREETPICEKKCYNPNYYTSFRTDIYKGKYYKLSP
;
A
#
# COMPACT_ATOMS: atom_id res chain seq x y z
N MET A 1 -8.93 -6.91 25.65
CA MET A 1 -8.51 -7.47 24.34
C MET A 1 -9.53 -7.13 23.24
N ILE A 2 -9.99 -5.86 23.17
CA ILE A 2 -11.12 -5.42 22.31
C ILE A 2 -10.75 -4.20 21.45
N PHE A 3 -9.57 -3.60 21.63
CA PHE A 3 -9.14 -2.43 20.87
C PHE A 3 -8.38 -2.72 19.57
N LYS A 4 -8.16 -4.00 19.23
CA LYS A 4 -7.42 -4.41 18.02
C LYS A 4 -8.27 -4.57 16.75
N CYS A 5 -9.61 -4.60 16.85
CA CYS A 5 -10.47 -4.82 15.68
C CYS A 5 -11.03 -3.54 15.04
N ILE A 6 -11.03 -2.40 15.74
CA ILE A 6 -11.73 -1.19 15.26
C ILE A 6 -10.95 -0.47 14.15
N PHE A 7 -9.61 -0.57 14.11
CA PHE A 7 -8.82 0.16 13.12
C PHE A 7 -8.70 -0.53 11.75
N ILE A 8 -9.04 -1.81 11.64
CA ILE A 8 -8.97 -2.53 10.35
C ILE A 8 -10.19 -2.20 9.47
N SER A 9 -11.34 -1.85 10.06
CA SER A 9 -12.56 -1.58 9.30
C SER A 9 -12.64 -0.20 8.63
N ILE A 10 -11.86 0.79 9.09
CA ILE A 10 -11.96 2.16 8.56
C ILE A 10 -11.28 2.30 7.18
N PHE A 11 -10.31 1.45 6.86
CA PHE A 11 -9.58 1.56 5.59
C PHE A 11 -10.33 0.99 4.38
N ILE A 12 -11.35 0.16 4.57
CA ILE A 12 -12.11 -0.43 3.46
C ILE A 12 -13.15 0.57 2.92
N THR A 13 -13.67 1.48 3.75
CA THR A 13 -14.79 2.35 3.37
C THR A 13 -14.41 3.46 2.38
N TYR A 14 -13.14 3.88 2.32
CA TYR A 14 -12.75 5.02 1.46
C TYR A 14 -12.43 4.65 0.01
N ALA A 15 -12.33 3.37 -0.35
CA ALA A 15 -11.86 2.95 -1.67
C ALA A 15 -12.95 2.64 -2.71
N THR A 16 -14.24 2.65 -2.36
CA THR A 16 -15.29 2.21 -3.30
C THR A 16 -16.45 3.17 -3.51
N GLY A 17 -16.44 4.39 -2.97
CA GLY A 17 -17.44 5.42 -3.34
C GLY A 17 -18.90 4.95 -3.35
N GLN A 18 -19.22 3.88 -2.62
CA GLN A 18 -20.53 3.27 -2.53
C GLN A 18 -20.83 3.18 -1.05
N SER A 19 -21.92 3.85 -0.68
CA SER A 19 -22.53 3.72 0.64
C SER A 19 -22.83 2.24 0.85
N THR A 20 -21.99 1.54 1.60
CA THR A 20 -22.40 0.29 2.21
C THR A 20 -23.43 0.70 3.25
N LYS A 21 -24.71 0.37 3.00
CA LYS A 21 -25.68 0.30 4.09
C LYS A 21 -25.10 -0.71 5.08
N SER A 22 -24.58 -0.21 6.18
CA SER A 22 -24.20 -1.02 7.32
C SER A 22 -25.44 -1.80 7.78
N ASN A 23 -25.45 -3.11 7.60
CA ASN A 23 -26.39 -3.98 8.30
C ASN A 23 -25.93 -4.19 9.76
N TYR A 24 -25.75 -3.08 10.49
CA TYR A 24 -25.63 -3.10 11.94
C TYR A 24 -26.94 -2.56 12.50
N GLN A 25 -27.85 -3.47 12.81
CA GLN A 25 -28.98 -3.17 13.68
C GLN A 25 -28.56 -3.57 15.09
N TYR A 26 -28.36 -2.57 15.96
CA TYR A 26 -28.10 -2.81 17.38
C TYR A 26 -29.41 -3.24 18.04
N ASN A 27 -29.44 -4.44 18.61
CA ASN A 27 -30.43 -4.78 19.63
C ASN A 27 -29.95 -4.27 21.00
N GLU A 28 -30.88 -3.97 21.91
CA GLU A 28 -30.65 -3.25 23.18
C GLU A 28 -29.64 -3.90 24.15
N ASP A 29 -29.13 -5.08 23.84
CA ASP A 29 -28.37 -5.94 24.75
C ASP A 29 -26.93 -6.29 24.26
N HIS A 30 -26.41 -5.61 23.23
CA HIS A 30 -24.98 -5.54 22.87
C HIS A 30 -24.21 -6.89 22.76
N ARG A 31 -24.86 -8.01 22.40
CA ARG A 31 -24.16 -9.29 22.09
C ARG A 31 -24.09 -9.56 20.60
N VAL A 32 -22.89 -9.88 20.11
CA VAL A 32 -22.64 -10.38 18.75
C VAL A 32 -23.09 -11.85 18.69
N LYS A 33 -24.11 -12.16 17.88
CA LYS A 33 -24.37 -13.54 17.46
C LYS A 33 -23.48 -13.85 16.27
N GLU A 34 -22.61 -14.83 16.43
CA GLU A 34 -21.83 -15.41 15.34
C GLU A 34 -22.81 -16.16 14.42
N PHE A 35 -22.95 -15.70 13.18
CA PHE A 35 -23.67 -16.47 12.16
C PHE A 35 -22.76 -17.63 11.74
N PRO A 36 -23.25 -18.87 11.65
CA PRO A 36 -22.47 -19.95 11.06
C PRO A 36 -22.11 -19.57 9.63
N GLU A 37 -20.88 -19.85 9.21
CA GLU A 37 -20.40 -19.66 7.84
C GLU A 37 -21.47 -20.15 6.85
N PRO A 38 -21.77 -19.40 5.77
CA PRO A 38 -22.56 -19.98 4.70
C PRO A 38 -21.75 -21.16 4.16
N ALA A 39 -22.23 -22.37 4.42
CA ALA A 39 -21.72 -23.58 3.83
C ALA A 39 -21.67 -23.37 2.31
N LEU A 40 -20.46 -23.23 1.76
CA LEU A 40 -20.23 -23.24 0.31
C LEU A 40 -20.37 -24.68 -0.17
N ASN A 41 -21.60 -25.16 -0.16
CA ASN A 41 -22.03 -26.38 -0.81
C ASN A 41 -23.44 -26.16 -1.33
N SER A 42 -23.56 -25.80 -2.60
CA SER A 42 -24.72 -26.23 -3.36
C SER A 42 -24.29 -26.47 -4.80
N LYS A 43 -24.37 -27.74 -5.19
CA LYS A 43 -24.64 -28.15 -6.55
C LYS A 43 -25.77 -27.27 -7.11
N SER A 44 -25.68 -26.98 -8.40
CA SER A 44 -26.76 -26.50 -9.27
C SER A 44 -28.15 -26.79 -8.71
N ASP A 45 -28.91 -25.74 -8.41
CA ASP A 45 -30.37 -25.79 -8.46
C ASP A 45 -30.88 -24.48 -9.07
N THR A 46 -31.42 -24.60 -10.28
CA THR A 46 -32.24 -23.60 -10.94
C THR A 46 -33.52 -23.41 -10.12
N ASN A 47 -33.73 -22.22 -9.55
CA ASN A 47 -35.07 -21.65 -9.43
C ASN A 47 -35.03 -20.14 -9.20
N SER A 48 -35.83 -19.46 -10.02
CA SER A 48 -35.98 -18.02 -10.14
C SER A 48 -36.80 -17.46 -8.98
N TYR A 49 -36.29 -16.46 -8.28
CA TYR A 49 -37.08 -15.40 -7.64
C TYR A 49 -36.37 -14.07 -7.85
N GLY A 50 -37.08 -13.15 -8.51
CA GLY A 50 -36.53 -11.89 -9.01
C GLY A 50 -36.24 -10.86 -7.91
N GLY A 51 -35.17 -10.09 -8.12
CA GLY A 51 -34.87 -8.89 -7.34
C GLY A 51 -33.38 -8.54 -7.28
N GLY A 52 -32.81 -8.07 -8.40
CA GLY A 52 -31.48 -7.43 -8.43
C GLY A 52 -30.29 -8.39 -8.59
N ASN A 53 -29.97 -8.75 -9.83
CA ASN A 53 -28.83 -9.61 -10.15
C ASN A 53 -27.49 -8.86 -10.03
N SER A 54 -26.96 -8.70 -8.81
CA SER A 54 -25.51 -8.63 -8.62
C SER A 54 -24.97 -10.06 -8.70
N VAL A 55 -24.72 -10.54 -9.91
CA VAL A 55 -23.95 -11.78 -10.12
C VAL A 55 -22.51 -11.45 -9.73
N TYR A 56 -22.14 -11.73 -8.48
CA TYR A 56 -20.73 -11.76 -8.12
C TYR A 56 -20.10 -12.95 -8.86
N PHE A 57 -19.31 -12.66 -9.89
CA PHE A 57 -18.47 -13.64 -10.57
C PHE A 57 -17.39 -14.13 -9.60
N THR A 58 -17.75 -15.08 -8.73
CA THR A 58 -16.79 -15.82 -7.89
C THR A 58 -16.29 -17.07 -8.60
N SER A 59 -16.83 -17.41 -9.77
CA SER A 59 -16.40 -18.56 -10.57
C SER A 59 -14.92 -18.44 -10.94
N GLY A 60 -14.07 -19.26 -10.30
CA GLY A 60 -12.64 -19.34 -10.59
C GLY A 60 -11.72 -18.52 -9.66
N LEU A 61 -12.26 -17.79 -8.68
CA LEU A 61 -11.43 -17.16 -7.64
C LEU A 61 -11.16 -18.15 -6.50
N PRO A 62 -9.92 -18.20 -5.97
CA PRO A 62 -9.62 -19.07 -4.85
C PRO A 62 -10.23 -18.52 -3.55
N ILE A 63 -10.64 -19.42 -2.65
CA ILE A 63 -11.14 -19.07 -1.31
C ILE A 63 -10.06 -18.32 -0.51
N ASN A 64 -8.79 -18.68 -0.70
CA ASN A 64 -7.64 -18.05 -0.07
C ASN A 64 -6.64 -17.59 -1.13
N PHE A 65 -6.16 -16.34 -1.01
CA PHE A 65 -5.15 -15.79 -1.89
C PHE A 65 -4.05 -15.10 -1.08
N ASP A 66 -2.80 -15.45 -1.36
CA ASP A 66 -1.62 -14.82 -0.78
C ASP A 66 -0.64 -14.49 -1.91
N SER A 67 -0.47 -13.19 -2.19
CA SER A 67 0.40 -12.71 -3.26
C SER A 67 1.85 -13.21 -3.11
N ARG A 68 2.33 -13.39 -1.87
CA ARG A 68 3.69 -13.87 -1.61
C ARG A 68 3.87 -15.32 -2.05
N LYS A 69 2.80 -16.12 -1.94
CA LYS A 69 2.77 -17.51 -2.42
C LYS A 69 2.55 -17.58 -3.94
N LYS A 70 1.75 -16.66 -4.50
CA LYS A 70 1.46 -16.63 -5.93
C LYS A 70 2.65 -16.17 -6.77
N TRP A 71 3.43 -15.21 -6.27
CA TRP A 71 4.60 -14.66 -6.95
C TRP A 71 5.84 -14.70 -6.04
N PRO A 72 6.38 -15.90 -5.76
CA PRO A 72 7.51 -16.07 -4.85
C PRO A 72 8.81 -15.44 -5.37
N ASN A 73 8.92 -15.22 -6.68
CA ASN A 73 10.06 -14.56 -7.32
C ASN A 73 10.03 -13.02 -7.18
N CYS A 74 9.01 -12.47 -6.50
CA CYS A 74 8.84 -11.04 -6.24
C CYS A 74 9.02 -10.75 -4.75
N PRO A 75 10.27 -10.58 -4.27
CA PRO A 75 10.54 -10.40 -2.84
C PRO A 75 9.92 -9.13 -2.26
N SER A 76 9.67 -8.10 -3.08
CA SER A 76 9.05 -6.84 -2.65
C SER A 76 7.67 -7.05 -2.01
N ILE A 77 6.92 -8.08 -2.41
CA ILE A 77 5.57 -8.37 -1.90
C ILE A 77 5.60 -8.74 -0.42
N GLY A 78 6.70 -9.35 0.03
CA GLY A 78 6.92 -9.72 1.43
C GLY A 78 7.64 -8.65 2.25
N HIS A 79 8.11 -7.57 1.62
CA HIS A 79 8.91 -6.54 2.27
C HIS A 79 8.03 -5.60 3.10
N ILE A 80 8.47 -5.31 4.32
CA ILE A 80 7.76 -4.42 5.24
C ILE A 80 8.53 -3.12 5.38
N TYR A 81 7.97 -2.05 4.82
CA TYR A 81 8.54 -0.70 4.84
C TYR A 81 8.21 0.03 6.15
N ASN A 82 9.14 0.86 6.63
CA ASN A 82 8.92 1.73 7.79
C ASN A 82 8.90 3.20 7.36
N GLN A 83 7.77 3.88 7.58
CA GLN A 83 7.57 5.29 7.20
C GLN A 83 8.20 6.29 8.18
N GLY A 84 8.74 5.83 9.32
CA GLY A 84 9.25 6.68 10.39
C GLY A 84 8.19 7.63 10.96
N ASN A 85 8.64 8.73 11.59
CA ASN A 85 7.73 9.73 12.16
C ASN A 85 7.29 10.76 11.10
N CYS A 86 6.82 10.26 9.97
CA CYS A 86 6.34 11.03 8.82
C CYS A 86 5.02 10.42 8.37
N ARG A 87 3.98 11.22 8.08
CA ARG A 87 2.66 10.71 7.63
C ARG A 87 2.66 10.37 6.13
N SER A 88 3.67 9.62 5.70
CA SER A 88 3.96 9.28 4.31
C SER A 88 3.38 7.93 3.85
N SER A 89 2.41 7.37 4.58
CA SER A 89 1.80 6.08 4.24
C SER A 89 1.27 6.02 2.80
N TYR A 90 0.73 7.14 2.30
CA TYR A 90 0.25 7.28 0.92
C TYR A 90 1.37 7.04 -0.11
N ALA A 91 2.57 7.56 0.16
CA ALA A 91 3.75 7.41 -0.70
C ALA A 91 4.35 6.00 -0.59
N VAL A 92 4.48 5.49 0.64
CA VAL A 92 4.98 4.12 0.89
C VAL A 92 4.07 3.09 0.22
N ALA A 93 2.75 3.24 0.33
CA ALA A 93 1.78 2.35 -0.30
C ALA A 93 1.87 2.39 -1.85
N ALA A 94 1.99 3.57 -2.44
CA ALA A 94 2.13 3.70 -3.89
C ALA A 94 3.45 3.09 -4.40
N ALA A 95 4.57 3.40 -3.74
CA ALA A 95 5.89 2.90 -4.12
C ALA A 95 6.02 1.38 -3.95
N SER A 96 5.57 0.82 -2.82
CA SER A 96 5.60 -0.62 -2.57
C SER A 96 4.78 -1.40 -3.59
N ALA A 97 3.53 -1.01 -3.82
CA ALA A 97 2.68 -1.66 -4.82
C ALA A 97 3.18 -1.48 -6.26
N ALA A 98 3.85 -0.37 -6.58
CA ALA A 98 4.51 -0.20 -7.88
C ALA A 98 5.68 -1.17 -8.04
N SER A 99 6.50 -1.35 -6.99
CA SER A 99 7.60 -2.33 -6.96
C SER A 99 7.08 -3.75 -7.25
N ASP A 100 6.01 -4.16 -6.54
CA ASP A 100 5.37 -5.46 -6.71
C ASP A 100 4.85 -5.66 -8.14
N ARG A 101 4.14 -4.67 -8.67
CA ARG A 101 3.55 -4.73 -10.02
C ARG A 101 4.61 -4.81 -11.10
N ILE A 102 5.72 -4.09 -10.97
CA ILE A 102 6.84 -4.17 -11.92
C ILE A 102 7.42 -5.59 -11.91
N CYS A 103 7.59 -6.19 -10.74
CA CYS A 103 8.05 -7.58 -10.65
C CYS A 103 7.06 -8.57 -11.26
N ILE A 104 5.79 -8.50 -10.87
CA ILE A 104 4.74 -9.42 -11.33
C ILE A 104 4.64 -9.37 -12.86
N GLN A 105 4.58 -8.17 -13.45
CA GLN A 105 4.45 -7.99 -14.90
C GLN A 105 5.69 -8.41 -15.69
N SER A 106 6.86 -8.31 -15.07
CA SER A 106 8.10 -8.77 -15.67
C SER A 106 8.36 -10.26 -15.42
N ASN A 107 7.41 -10.97 -14.82
CA ASN A 107 7.53 -12.37 -14.42
C ASN A 107 8.79 -12.63 -13.57
N GLY A 108 9.10 -11.72 -12.64
CA GLY A 108 10.27 -11.81 -11.77
C GLY A 108 11.59 -11.32 -12.36
N THR A 109 11.63 -10.88 -13.63
CA THR A 109 12.89 -10.45 -14.27
C THR A 109 13.33 -9.04 -13.86
N LYS A 110 12.42 -8.21 -13.33
CA LYS A 110 12.72 -6.87 -12.80
C LYS A 110 12.23 -6.74 -11.37
N ASN A 111 13.13 -6.47 -10.43
CA ASN A 111 12.80 -6.33 -9.00
C ASN A 111 13.24 -4.99 -8.40
N PRO A 112 12.85 -3.84 -8.97
CA PRO A 112 13.26 -2.57 -8.39
C PRO A 112 12.42 -2.25 -7.16
N ILE A 113 13.04 -1.69 -6.13
CA ILE A 113 12.34 -1.07 -4.99
C ILE A 113 12.13 0.40 -5.34
N MET A 114 10.87 0.85 -5.41
CA MET A 114 10.52 2.23 -5.78
C MET A 114 10.69 3.19 -4.61
N SER A 115 11.15 4.40 -4.90
CA SER A 115 11.43 5.42 -3.90
C SER A 115 10.16 6.08 -3.38
N ALA A 116 9.76 5.73 -2.16
CA ALA A 116 8.78 6.53 -1.41
C ALA A 116 9.29 7.95 -1.14
N GLN A 117 10.61 8.12 -1.02
CA GLN A 117 11.26 9.42 -0.81
C GLN A 117 10.92 10.41 -1.93
N GLN A 118 11.02 9.98 -3.18
CA GLN A 118 10.75 10.84 -4.32
C GLN A 118 9.29 11.33 -4.30
N ILE A 119 8.35 10.46 -3.94
CA ILE A 119 6.92 10.80 -3.90
C ILE A 119 6.67 11.87 -2.83
N ILE A 120 7.24 11.70 -1.64
CA ILE A 120 7.09 12.64 -0.52
C ILE A 120 7.67 14.01 -0.87
N SER A 121 8.86 14.04 -1.46
CA SER A 121 9.62 15.28 -1.66
C SER A 121 9.23 16.01 -2.95
N CYS A 122 8.95 15.29 -4.04
CA CYS A 122 8.81 15.86 -5.39
C CYS A 122 7.38 15.85 -5.94
N CYS A 123 6.41 15.18 -5.30
CA CYS A 123 5.02 15.23 -5.75
C CYS A 123 4.22 16.33 -5.03
N TYR A 124 4.28 17.55 -5.55
CA TYR A 124 3.56 18.70 -4.98
C TYR A 124 2.04 18.59 -5.04
N LEU A 125 1.49 17.77 -5.95
CA LEU A 125 0.05 17.52 -6.04
C LEU A 125 -0.40 16.36 -5.13
N CYS A 126 0.54 15.59 -4.58
CA CYS A 126 0.21 14.45 -3.73
C CYS A 126 -0.17 14.87 -2.31
N GLY A 127 -0.02 16.14 -1.92
CA GLY A 127 -0.34 16.64 -0.59
C GLY A 127 0.84 17.40 0.02
N HIS A 128 1.03 17.24 1.33
CA HIS A 128 1.95 18.03 2.14
C HIS A 128 3.10 17.17 2.71
N GLY A 129 3.63 16.25 1.91
CA GLY A 129 4.77 15.41 2.30
C GLY A 129 4.52 14.66 3.61
N CYS A 130 5.32 14.95 4.63
CA CYS A 130 5.20 14.32 5.94
C CYS A 130 3.95 14.70 6.74
N ASP A 131 3.18 15.70 6.30
CA ASP A 131 1.91 16.07 6.93
C ASP A 131 0.70 15.29 6.40
N GLY A 132 0.91 14.48 5.36
CA GLY A 132 -0.10 13.62 4.76
C GLY A 132 -0.30 13.89 3.27
N GLY A 133 -0.97 12.96 2.60
CA GLY A 133 -1.18 13.04 1.17
C GLY A 133 -2.20 12.05 0.63
N SER A 134 -2.38 12.11 -0.69
CA SER A 134 -3.34 11.33 -1.46
C SER A 134 -2.66 10.16 -2.17
N LEU A 135 -3.20 8.96 -1.92
CA LEU A 135 -2.80 7.75 -2.62
C LEU A 135 -3.11 7.85 -4.12
N PHE A 136 -4.26 8.42 -4.48
CA PHE A 136 -4.67 8.58 -5.87
C PHE A 136 -3.68 9.47 -6.64
N GLU A 137 -3.34 10.63 -6.09
CA GLU A 137 -2.39 11.56 -6.70
C GLU A 137 -0.98 10.96 -6.83
N SER A 138 -0.60 10.04 -5.94
CA SER A 138 0.68 9.34 -6.02
C SER A 138 0.74 8.41 -7.23
N TRP A 139 -0.33 7.68 -7.51
CA TRP A 139 -0.44 6.88 -8.73
C TRP A 139 -0.57 7.75 -9.99
N ASP A 140 -1.25 8.89 -9.89
CA ASP A 140 -1.33 9.85 -10.98
C ASP A 140 0.06 10.45 -11.30
N TYR A 141 0.86 10.73 -10.28
CA TYR A 141 2.26 11.11 -10.41
C TYR A 141 3.10 10.00 -11.05
N TYR A 142 2.93 8.74 -10.64
CA TYR A 142 3.58 7.60 -11.27
C TYR A 142 3.29 7.52 -12.78
N ARG A 143 2.03 7.74 -13.17
CA ARG A 143 1.62 7.76 -14.59
C ARG A 143 2.28 8.89 -15.37
N ARG A 144 2.32 10.12 -14.81
CA ARG A 144 2.84 11.31 -15.51
C ARG A 144 4.37 11.38 -15.51
N HIS A 145 4.96 11.22 -14.34
CA HIS A 145 6.37 11.47 -14.08
C HIS A 145 7.18 10.18 -13.90
N GLY A 146 6.56 9.11 -13.41
CA GLY A 146 7.25 7.89 -13.01
C GLY A 146 7.89 7.99 -11.63
N PHE A 147 8.41 6.87 -11.15
CA PHE A 147 9.18 6.78 -9.92
C PHE A 147 10.63 6.37 -10.23
N VAL A 148 11.59 6.87 -9.46
CA VAL A 148 12.95 6.33 -9.38
C VAL A 148 13.01 5.23 -8.33
N SER A 149 14.05 4.41 -8.39
CA SER A 149 14.34 3.41 -7.37
C SER A 149 14.82 4.03 -6.06
N GLY A 150 14.61 3.35 -4.94
CA GLY A 150 15.00 3.81 -3.61
C GLY A 150 14.47 2.91 -2.51
N GLY A 151 15.36 2.26 -1.77
CA GLY A 151 15.02 1.34 -0.69
C GLY A 151 14.83 2.01 0.66
N ASP A 152 14.92 1.22 1.73
CA ASP A 152 14.74 1.69 3.10
C ASP A 152 15.83 2.67 3.55
N TYR A 153 15.60 3.29 4.70
CA TYR A 153 16.58 4.10 5.40
C TYR A 153 17.89 3.34 5.63
N ASN A 154 19.02 3.97 5.30
CA ASN A 154 20.37 3.39 5.36
C ASN A 154 20.58 2.07 4.56
N SER A 155 19.68 1.72 3.65
CA SER A 155 19.83 0.51 2.82
C SER A 155 20.89 0.64 1.73
N ASN A 156 21.20 1.89 1.31
CA ASN A 156 22.00 2.18 0.12
C ASN A 156 21.47 1.49 -1.15
N GLN A 157 20.15 1.29 -1.25
CA GLN A 157 19.51 0.66 -2.41
C GLN A 157 18.82 1.69 -3.30
N GLY A 158 19.09 1.63 -4.60
CA GLY A 158 18.43 2.46 -5.61
C GLY A 158 18.90 3.92 -5.64
N CYS A 159 18.26 4.73 -6.47
CA CYS A 159 18.60 6.13 -6.72
C CYS A 159 18.39 7.04 -5.50
N GLN A 160 17.24 6.88 -4.82
CA GLN A 160 16.81 7.73 -3.71
C GLN A 160 16.29 6.89 -2.52
N PRO A 161 17.17 6.23 -1.75
CA PRO A 161 16.81 5.52 -0.51
C PRO A 161 16.14 6.46 0.52
N TYR A 162 15.20 5.95 1.29
CA TYR A 162 14.47 6.74 2.29
C TYR A 162 15.40 7.49 3.25
N THR A 163 15.15 8.79 3.50
CA THR A 163 16.03 9.60 4.39
C THR A 163 15.49 9.73 5.81
N ILE A 164 14.21 9.41 6.02
CA ILE A 164 13.57 9.50 7.32
C ILE A 164 13.86 8.21 8.12
N PRO A 165 14.43 8.32 9.33
CA PRO A 165 14.77 7.15 10.14
C PRO A 165 13.52 6.41 10.62
N PRO A 166 13.59 5.07 10.78
CA PRO A 166 12.52 4.32 11.40
C PRO A 166 12.33 4.78 12.86
N CYS A 167 11.09 4.87 13.29
CA CYS A 167 10.76 5.17 14.68
C CYS A 167 10.04 3.99 15.33
N LYS A 168 10.14 3.91 16.65
CA LYS A 168 9.49 2.88 17.46
C LYS A 168 8.18 3.39 18.02
N LEU A 169 7.15 2.54 18.00
CA LEU A 169 5.91 2.80 18.74
C LEU A 169 6.20 2.64 20.26
N MET A 170 5.46 3.35 21.12
CA MET A 170 5.72 3.33 22.57
C MET A 170 5.77 1.89 23.12
N ASN A 171 6.66 1.67 24.09
CA ASN A 171 6.93 0.43 24.86
C ASN A 171 8.13 -0.42 24.44
N GLU A 172 8.94 0.00 23.47
CA GLU A 172 10.22 -0.67 23.18
C GLU A 172 11.40 -0.01 23.94
N LYS A 173 12.05 -0.76 24.83
CA LYS A 173 13.35 -0.38 25.44
C LYS A 173 14.50 -0.86 24.54
N PRO A 174 15.66 -0.17 24.46
CA PRO A 174 16.10 1.04 25.17
C PRO A 174 15.68 2.35 24.45
N PRO A 175 16.01 3.57 24.95
CA PRO A 175 15.57 4.83 24.37
C PRO A 175 16.02 4.95 22.91
N GLY A 176 15.06 4.93 21.99
CA GLY A 176 15.27 5.20 20.57
C GLY A 176 14.30 6.26 20.07
N HIS A 177 14.39 6.62 18.79
CA HIS A 177 13.49 7.56 18.11
C HIS A 177 12.03 7.10 18.25
N SER A 178 11.29 7.67 19.20
CA SER A 178 9.89 7.31 19.45
C SER A 178 8.97 8.09 18.50
N CYS A 179 8.05 7.41 17.84
CA CYS A 179 7.09 8.04 16.91
C CYS A 179 6.08 8.97 17.61
N THR A 180 5.94 8.89 18.95
CA THR A 180 4.88 9.60 19.68
C THR A 180 5.38 10.80 20.48
N THR A 181 6.65 10.80 20.87
CA THR A 181 7.24 11.86 21.71
C THR A 181 8.15 12.78 20.91
N TYR A 182 8.57 12.37 19.71
CA TYR A 182 9.39 13.20 18.83
C TYR A 182 8.53 14.06 17.93
N HIS A 183 9.05 15.22 17.52
CA HIS A 183 8.41 16.03 16.50
C HIS A 183 8.35 15.25 15.20
N ARG A 184 7.29 15.48 14.41
CA ARG A 184 7.17 14.94 13.07
C ARG A 184 8.38 15.39 12.25
N GLU A 185 8.90 14.48 11.43
CA GLU A 185 9.98 14.82 10.50
C GLU A 185 9.53 15.85 9.49
N GLU A 186 10.40 16.79 9.17
CA GLU A 186 10.16 17.74 8.09
C GLU A 186 10.14 17.01 6.75
N THR A 187 9.34 17.53 5.80
CA THR A 187 9.31 17.00 4.45
C THR A 187 10.66 17.23 3.78
N PRO A 188 11.38 16.18 3.35
CA PRO A 188 12.67 16.35 2.70
C PRO A 188 12.56 17.14 1.39
N ILE A 189 13.61 17.87 1.04
CA ILE A 189 13.66 18.68 -0.18
C ILE A 189 13.63 17.77 -1.42
N CYS A 190 12.87 18.18 -2.44
CA CYS A 190 12.90 17.50 -3.75
C CYS A 190 14.27 17.61 -4.40
N GLU A 191 14.99 16.50 -4.51
CA GLU A 191 16.20 16.41 -5.30
C GLU A 191 15.92 15.69 -6.63
N LYS A 192 16.26 16.30 -7.77
CA LYS A 192 16.17 15.67 -9.10
C LYS A 192 17.50 15.01 -9.51
N LYS A 193 18.12 14.30 -8.56
CA LYS A 193 19.37 13.55 -8.71
C LYS A 193 19.32 12.28 -7.84
N CYS A 194 20.08 11.27 -8.21
CA CYS A 194 20.35 10.15 -7.31
C CYS A 194 21.42 10.60 -6.31
N TYR A 195 21.13 10.48 -5.01
CA TYR A 195 22.08 10.85 -3.95
C TYR A 195 22.68 9.62 -3.26
N ASN A 196 22.25 8.41 -3.62
CA ASN A 196 22.92 7.20 -3.18
C ASN A 196 24.30 7.08 -3.87
N PRO A 197 25.41 7.15 -3.14
CA PRO A 197 26.76 7.09 -3.73
C PRO A 197 27.07 5.73 -4.38
N ASN A 198 26.35 4.67 -3.99
CA ASN A 198 26.53 3.32 -4.53
C ASN A 198 25.65 3.05 -5.77
N TYR A 199 24.99 4.09 -6.31
CA TYR A 199 24.06 3.96 -7.42
C TYR A 199 24.50 4.80 -8.62
N TYR A 200 24.86 4.13 -9.72
CA TYR A 200 25.49 4.78 -10.88
C TYR A 200 24.52 5.16 -12.00
N THR A 201 23.30 4.62 -12.01
CA THR A 201 22.29 5.00 -13.00
C THR A 201 21.80 6.42 -12.70
N SER A 202 21.76 7.27 -13.71
CA SER A 202 21.31 8.66 -13.54
C SER A 202 19.82 8.74 -13.17
N PHE A 203 19.43 9.82 -12.48
CA PHE A 203 18.04 10.05 -12.08
C PHE A 203 17.07 9.95 -13.26
N ARG A 204 17.41 10.52 -14.43
CA ARG A 204 16.53 10.51 -15.61
C ARG A 204 16.37 9.12 -16.22
N THR A 205 17.41 8.29 -16.16
CA THR A 205 17.41 6.93 -16.71
C THR A 205 16.79 5.91 -15.75
N ASP A 206 16.74 6.21 -14.46
CA ASP A 206 16.13 5.34 -13.43
C ASP A 206 14.61 5.53 -13.28
N ILE A 207 13.98 6.33 -14.14
CA ILE A 207 12.53 6.57 -14.06
C ILE A 207 11.77 5.38 -14.64
N TYR A 208 11.01 4.70 -13.78
CA TYR A 208 10.01 3.69 -14.14
C TYR A 208 8.65 4.37 -14.31
N LYS A 209 8.04 4.24 -15.50
CA LYS A 209 6.70 4.79 -15.78
C LYS A 209 5.67 3.69 -16.00
N GLY A 210 4.50 3.85 -15.39
CA GLY A 210 3.30 3.08 -15.73
C GLY A 210 2.55 3.74 -16.88
N LYS A 211 2.07 2.94 -17.85
CA LYS A 211 1.28 3.47 -18.98
C LYS A 211 -0.19 3.76 -18.60
N TYR A 212 -0.78 3.03 -17.63
CA TYR A 212 -2.16 3.19 -17.14
C TYR A 212 -2.35 2.57 -15.74
N TYR A 213 -3.48 2.83 -15.06
CA TYR A 213 -3.93 2.06 -13.87
C TYR A 213 -4.21 0.57 -14.17
N LYS A 214 -4.06 0.15 -15.43
CA LYS A 214 -4.35 -1.18 -15.93
C LYS A 214 -3.05 -1.99 -16.04
N LEU A 215 -3.01 -3.13 -15.35
CA LEU A 215 -2.03 -4.18 -15.62
C LEU A 215 -2.48 -4.88 -16.90
N SER A 216 -1.73 -4.74 -17.99
CA SER A 216 -2.02 -5.48 -19.22
C SER A 216 -1.48 -6.92 -19.08
N PRO A 217 -2.14 -7.92 -19.70
CA PRO A 217 -1.74 -9.34 -19.64
C PRO A 217 -0.32 -9.59 -20.12
#